data_AF-A0AA51EKT9-F1
#
_entry.id   AF-A0AA51EKT9-F1
#
_cell.length_a   1.000
_cell.length_b   1.000
_cell.length_c   1.000
_cell.angle_alpha   90.00
_cell.angle_beta   90.00
_cell.angle_gamma   90.00
#
_symmetry.space_group_name_H-M   'P 1'
#
loop_
_entity.id
_entity.type
_entity.pdbx_description
1 polymer ?
#
loop_
_entity_poly.entity_id
_entity_poly.type
_entity_poly.pdbx_seq_one_letter_code
_entity_poly.pdbx_strand_id
1 'polypeptide(L)' 'LRSPSNMFVINLAVFDVMMMLEMPIFVLNSYHHHIVGYQAVCDVYATLGSISGFGGAITNAVIAYDRY' A
#
# COMPACT_ATOMS: atom_id res chain seq x y z
N LEU A 1 -5.16 2.65 -24.80
CA LEU A 1 -5.21 3.10 -23.38
C LEU A 1 -5.48 1.95 -22.39
N ARG A 2 -6.35 0.98 -22.68
CA ARG A 2 -6.41 -0.33 -21.99
C ARG A 2 -5.54 -1.38 -22.71
N SER A 3 -4.21 -1.26 -22.61
CA SER A 3 -3.34 -2.43 -22.85
C SER A 3 -3.21 -3.21 -21.53
N PRO A 4 -2.99 -4.53 -21.57
CA PRO A 4 -2.76 -5.33 -20.36
C PRO A 4 -1.65 -4.74 -19.48
N SER A 5 -0.54 -4.31 -20.10
CA SER A 5 0.57 -3.65 -19.40
C SER A 5 0.16 -2.35 -18.68
N ASN A 6 -0.72 -1.52 -19.27
CA ASN A 6 -1.25 -0.32 -18.60
C ASN A 6 -2.20 -0.66 -17.43
N MET A 7 -2.89 -1.80 -17.47
CA MET A 7 -3.80 -2.21 -16.41
C MET A 7 -3.03 -2.63 -15.15
N PHE A 8 -1.87 -3.27 -15.30
CA PHE A 8 -0.99 -3.60 -14.17
C PHE A 8 -0.38 -2.35 -13.52
N VAL A 9 0.00 -1.34 -14.32
CA VAL A 9 0.49 -0.06 -13.78
C VAL A 9 -0.59 0.66 -12.97
N ILE A 10 -1.86 0.64 -13.41
CA ILE A 10 -2.97 1.21 -12.65
C ILE A 10 -3.18 0.43 -11.34
N ASN A 11 -3.09 -0.89 -11.36
CA ASN A 11 -3.22 -1.72 -10.15
C ASN A 11 -2.11 -1.40 -9.13
N LEU A 12 -0.88 -1.20 -9.61
CA LEU A 12 0.24 -0.79 -8.76
C LEU A 12 -0.02 0.59 -8.14
N ALA A 13 -0.48 1.56 -8.94
CA ALA A 13 -0.81 2.89 -8.45
C ALA A 13 -1.91 2.89 -7.38
N VAL A 14 -2.88 1.97 -7.45
CA VAL A 14 -3.90 1.81 -6.40
C VAL A 14 -3.27 1.34 -5.08
N PHE A 15 -2.33 0.40 -5.11
CA PHE A 15 -1.60 -0.04 -3.91
C PHE A 15 -0.71 1.06 -3.33
N ASP A 16 -0.08 1.88 -4.17
CA ASP A 16 0.73 3.03 -3.72
C ASP A 16 -0.13 4.11 -3.07
N VAL A 17 -1.32 4.41 -3.64
CA VAL A 17 -2.28 5.33 -3.02
C VAL A 17 -2.79 4.77 -1.69
N MET A 18 -3.03 3.47 -1.61
CA MET A 18 -3.43 2.80 -0.37
C MET A 18 -2.35 2.96 0.70
N MET A 19 -1.06 2.79 0.39
CA MET A 19 0.04 3.08 1.32
C MET A 19 0.11 4.56 1.72
N MET A 20 -0.12 5.49 0.77
CA MET A 20 -0.16 6.93 1.10
C MET A 20 -1.27 7.28 2.09
N LEU A 21 -2.39 6.55 2.11
CA LEU A 21 -3.48 6.77 3.07
C LEU A 21 -3.10 6.36 4.51
N GLU A 22 -2.08 5.52 4.69
CA GLU A 22 -1.64 5.04 6.00
C GLU A 22 -0.55 5.94 6.63
N MET A 23 0.21 6.64 5.78
CA MET A 23 1.20 7.65 6.18
C MET A 23 0.71 8.65 7.24
N PRO A 24 -0.51 9.24 7.19
CA PRO A 24 -0.95 10.17 8.23
C PRO A 24 -1.04 9.53 9.61
N ILE A 25 -1.43 8.25 9.71
CA ILE A 25 -1.48 7.53 10.99
C ILE A 25 -0.05 7.36 11.52
N PHE A 26 0.91 7.02 10.66
CA PHE A 26 2.32 6.92 11.03
C PHE A 26 2.90 8.27 11.51
N VAL A 27 2.58 9.36 10.82
CA VAL A 27 3.03 10.72 11.17
C VAL A 27 2.45 11.16 12.52
N LEU A 28 1.16 10.91 12.76
CA LEU A 28 0.51 11.23 14.04
C LEU A 28 1.12 10.44 15.21
N ASN A 29 1.33 9.13 15.04
CA ASN A 29 2.00 8.30 16.04
C ASN A 29 3.43 8.79 16.32
N SER A 30 4.17 9.19 15.28
CA SER A 30 5.53 9.72 15.40
C SER A 30 5.57 11.08 16.11
N TYR A 31 4.57 11.95 15.88
CA TYR A 31 4.47 13.26 16.54
C TYR A 31 4.09 13.14 18.01
N HIS A 32 3.13 12.27 18.33
CA HIS A 32 2.64 12.10 19.69
C HIS A 32 3.50 11.16 20.55
N HIS A 33 4.47 10.46 19.96
CA HIS A 33 5.30 9.43 20.60
C HIS A 33 4.49 8.35 21.36
N HIS A 34 3.21 8.19 21.02
CA HIS A 34 2.31 7.19 21.60
C HIS A 34 1.41 6.64 20.50
N ILE A 35 0.80 5.48 20.78
CA ILE A 35 -0.14 4.84 19.85
C ILE A 35 -1.46 5.62 19.87
N VAL A 36 -1.69 6.45 18.86
CA VAL A 36 -2.92 7.23 18.67
C VAL A 36 -3.95 6.31 18.02
N GLY A 37 -5.02 5.96 18.76
CA GLY A 37 -6.12 5.14 18.23
C GLY A 37 -6.25 3.72 18.81
N TYR A 38 -5.54 3.41 19.90
CA TYR A 38 -5.63 2.12 20.61
C TYR A 38 -5.33 0.90 19.70
N GLN A 39 -5.68 -0.31 20.15
CA GLN A 39 -5.40 -1.57 19.45
C GLN A 39 -6.03 -1.64 18.05
N ALA A 40 -7.27 -1.18 17.90
CA ALA A 40 -8.02 -1.31 16.66
C ALA A 40 -7.36 -0.58 15.48
N VAL A 41 -6.79 0.61 15.70
CA VAL A 41 -6.08 1.35 14.65
C VAL A 41 -4.76 0.67 14.28
N CYS A 42 -4.06 0.09 15.26
CA CYS A 42 -2.85 -0.69 15.01
C CYS A 42 -3.13 -1.91 14.13
N ASP A 43 -4.19 -2.66 14.44
CA ASP A 43 -4.57 -3.85 13.68
C ASP A 43 -4.98 -3.48 12.23
N VAL A 44 -5.73 -2.40 12.07
CA VAL A 44 -6.12 -1.89 10.74
C VAL A 44 -4.90 -1.42 9.94
N TYR A 45 -4.00 -0.65 10.56
CA TYR A 45 -2.76 -0.19 9.93
C TYR A 45 -1.85 -1.35 9.52
N ALA A 46 -1.70 -2.37 10.37
CA ALA A 46 -0.92 -3.55 10.05
C ALA A 46 -1.56 -4.36 8.89
N THR A 47 -2.88 -4.49 8.89
CA THR A 47 -3.60 -5.25 7.87
C THR A 47 -3.55 -4.54 6.52
N LEU A 48 -3.89 -3.26 6.48
CA LEU A 48 -3.88 -2.47 5.25
C LEU A 48 -2.45 -2.33 4.68
N GLY A 49 -1.44 -2.13 5.53
CA GLY A 49 -0.04 -2.05 5.13
C GLY A 49 0.52 -3.36 4.60
N SER A 50 0.05 -4.49 5.15
CA SER A 50 0.40 -5.80 4.61
C SER A 50 -0.21 -6.01 3.21
N ILE A 51 -1.48 -5.64 3.02
CA ILE A 51 -2.18 -5.82 1.74
C ILE A 51 -1.54 -4.95 0.65
N SER A 52 -1.28 -3.68 0.94
CA SER A 52 -0.67 -2.74 -0.01
C SER A 52 0.77 -3.13 -0.35
N GLY A 53 1.55 -3.58 0.64
CA GLY A 53 2.93 -4.03 0.44
C GLY A 53 3.04 -5.32 -0.39
N PHE A 54 2.31 -6.37 -0.01
CA PHE A 54 2.30 -7.62 -0.76
C PHE A 54 1.67 -7.46 -2.14
N GLY A 55 0.55 -6.72 -2.25
CA GLY A 55 -0.12 -6.44 -3.51
C GLY A 55 0.75 -5.66 -4.49
N GLY A 56 1.48 -4.65 -4.01
CA GLY A 56 2.45 -3.90 -4.81
C GLY A 56 3.62 -4.77 -5.29
N ALA A 57 4.18 -5.60 -4.40
CA ALA A 57 5.28 -6.51 -4.75
C ALA A 57 4.89 -7.53 -5.82
N ILE A 58 3.72 -8.17 -5.68
CA ILE A 58 3.21 -9.13 -6.67
C ILE A 58 2.95 -8.44 -8.01
N THR A 59 2.34 -7.24 -7.98
CA THR A 59 2.06 -6.50 -9.22
C THR A 59 3.35 -6.10 -9.93
N ASN A 60 4.38 -5.69 -9.18
CA ASN A 60 5.70 -5.38 -9.74
C ASN A 60 6.38 -6.62 -10.35
N ALA A 61 6.27 -7.78 -9.70
CA ALA A 61 6.77 -9.04 -10.24
C ALA A 61 6.07 -9.44 -11.54
N VAL A 62 4.75 -9.25 -11.64
CA VAL A 62 3.99 -9.51 -12.87
C VAL A 62 4.36 -8.53 -13.98
N ILE A 63 4.55 -7.23 -13.67
CA ILE A 63 5.02 -6.23 -14.65
C ILE A 63 6.41 -6.60 -15.17
N ALA A 64 7.30 -7.06 -14.30
CA ALA A 64 8.62 -7.52 -14.70
C ALA A 64 8.49 -8.70 -15.66
N TYR A 65 7.69 -9.71 -15.31
CA TYR A 65 7.44 -10.88 -16.16
C TYR A 65 6.80 -10.54 -17.51
N ASP A 66 5.85 -9.60 -17.57
CA ASP A 66 5.21 -9.13 -18.82
C ASP A 66 6.20 -8.40 -19.76
N ARG A 67 7.31 -7.86 -19.22
CA ARG A 67 8.34 -7.15 -19.98
C ARG A 67 9.53 -8.02 -20.39
N TYR A 68 9.63 -9.24 -19.89
CA TYR A 68 10.65 -10.23 -20.28
C TYR A 68 10.09 -11.20 -21.31
#